data_AF-A0AAE9WIY4-F1
#
_entry.id   AF-A0AAE9WIY4-F1
#
_cell.length_a   1.000
_cell.length_b   1.000
_cell.length_c   1.000
_cell.angle_alpha   90.00
_cell.angle_beta   90.00
_cell.angle_gamma   90.00
#
_symmetry.space_group_name_H-M   'P 1'
#
loop_
_entity.id
_entity.type
_entity.pdbx_description
1 polymer ?
#
loop_
_entity_poly.entity_id
_entity_poly.type
_entity_poly.pdbx_seq_one_letter_code
_entity_poly.pdbx_strand_id
1 'polypeptide(L)'
;MDMHQPFVIFMLGGPGSGKGTQCKLIQENFDFVHISAGDCLREYLIKCEKNEADSKYKEIVEDSINNGKIAPAEITIELMKHKMEDEINRIRKNEEKYDNEDVEKLNSFSFNSLDDKINLENTNINENSNKLKYENNIYENNYVLDILKKNKILKKAKYKFIIDGFPRNYNNLNGWINIIKNYAYVHLCIFLYCDEDHMIKRCINRGLISGRVDDNINTLKKRFETHNKGCIPIINLFLSENKCIFINANKTIEGVWNDMKYVFENM
;
A
#
# COMPACT_ATOMS: atom_id res chain seq x y z
N MET A 1 11.95 -15.81 -9.70
CA MET A 1 10.76 -15.37 -8.95
C MET A 1 9.74 -16.48 -9.08
N ASP A 2 9.25 -17.00 -7.97
CA ASP A 2 8.12 -17.92 -7.97
C ASP A 2 6.86 -17.17 -8.45
N MET A 3 6.21 -17.64 -9.51
CA MET A 3 5.04 -17.00 -10.09
C MET A 3 3.81 -17.05 -9.18
N HIS A 4 3.82 -17.94 -8.18
CA HIS A 4 2.77 -18.07 -7.17
C HIS A 4 2.96 -17.17 -5.96
N GLN A 5 4.13 -16.52 -5.84
CA GLN A 5 4.35 -15.53 -4.81
C GLN A 5 3.63 -14.22 -5.20
N PRO A 6 2.79 -13.65 -4.32
CA PRO A 6 2.12 -12.39 -4.58
C PRO A 6 3.09 -11.22 -4.81
N PHE A 7 2.87 -10.51 -5.91
CA PHE A 7 3.52 -9.26 -6.24
C PHE A 7 2.81 -8.11 -5.51
N VAL A 8 3.50 -7.46 -4.58
CA VAL A 8 2.93 -6.38 -3.78
C VAL A 8 3.51 -5.02 -4.16
N ILE A 9 2.61 -4.04 -4.32
CA ILE A 9 2.93 -2.62 -4.38
C ILE A 9 2.35 -1.92 -3.15
N PHE A 10 3.17 -1.15 -2.43
CA PHE A 10 2.64 -0.22 -1.42
C PHE A 10 2.18 1.08 -2.08
N MET A 11 0.98 1.54 -1.74
CA MET A 11 0.48 2.86 -2.10
C MET A 11 0.52 3.76 -0.87
N LEU A 12 1.48 4.69 -0.84
CA LEU A 12 1.71 5.62 0.27
C LEU A 12 1.37 7.06 -0.11
N GLY A 13 1.14 7.90 0.91
CA GLY A 13 0.68 9.27 0.74
C GLY A 13 -0.05 9.77 1.98
N GLY A 14 -0.09 11.08 2.19
CA GLY A 14 -0.80 11.70 3.32
C GLY A 14 -2.32 11.47 3.28
N PRO A 15 -3.05 11.80 4.37
CA PRO A 15 -4.50 11.77 4.36
C PRO A 15 -5.03 12.73 3.27
N GLY A 16 -5.98 12.30 2.44
CA GLY A 16 -6.52 13.15 1.37
C GLY A 16 -5.69 13.21 0.08
N SER A 17 -4.53 12.52 0.01
CA SER A 17 -3.70 12.51 -1.21
C SER A 17 -4.31 11.77 -2.41
N GLY A 18 -5.41 11.02 -2.22
CA GLY A 18 -6.12 10.32 -3.31
C GLY A 18 -5.79 8.83 -3.48
N LYS A 19 -5.06 8.20 -2.55
CA LYS A 19 -4.67 6.77 -2.61
C LYS A 19 -5.82 5.84 -2.99
N GLY A 20 -6.87 5.78 -2.16
CA GLY A 20 -8.00 4.89 -2.41
C GLY A 20 -8.73 5.16 -3.73
N THR A 21 -8.74 6.40 -4.23
CA THR A 21 -9.29 6.71 -5.56
C THR A 21 -8.43 6.08 -6.65
N GLN A 22 -7.11 6.28 -6.59
CA GLN A 22 -6.19 5.73 -7.60
C GLN A 22 -6.10 4.20 -7.51
N CYS A 23 -6.11 3.60 -6.32
CA CYS A 23 -6.12 2.14 -6.16
C CYS A 23 -7.35 1.48 -6.78
N LYS A 24 -8.53 2.12 -6.68
CA LYS A 24 -9.75 1.63 -7.33
C LYS A 24 -9.60 1.65 -8.85
N LEU A 25 -9.12 2.76 -9.41
CA LEU A 25 -8.85 2.87 -10.85
C LEU A 25 -7.83 1.82 -11.31
N ILE A 26 -6.79 1.57 -10.50
CA ILE A 26 -5.80 0.51 -10.76
C ILE A 26 -6.49 -0.85 -10.83
N GLN A 27 -7.32 -1.21 -9.84
CA GLN A 27 -8.04 -2.48 -9.82
C GLN A 27 -9.05 -2.62 -10.99
N GLU A 28 -9.66 -1.52 -11.43
CA GLU A 28 -10.63 -1.52 -12.53
C GLU A 28 -9.97 -1.68 -13.92
N ASN A 29 -8.72 -1.21 -14.08
CA ASN A 29 -8.05 -1.15 -15.38
C ASN A 29 -6.86 -2.10 -15.51
N PHE A 30 -6.34 -2.59 -14.40
CA PHE A 30 -5.22 -3.52 -14.34
C PHE A 30 -5.59 -4.71 -13.46
N ASP A 31 -4.95 -5.84 -13.72
CA ASP A 31 -5.08 -7.07 -12.94
C ASP A 31 -4.40 -6.91 -11.58
N PHE A 32 -5.03 -6.16 -10.67
CA PHE A 32 -4.57 -5.92 -9.31
C PHE A 32 -5.73 -5.98 -8.34
N VAL A 33 -5.50 -6.57 -7.18
CA VAL A 33 -6.43 -6.54 -6.06
C VAL A 33 -6.05 -5.40 -5.12
N HIS A 34 -6.99 -4.49 -4.84
CA HIS A 34 -6.84 -3.42 -3.86
C HIS A 34 -7.17 -3.90 -2.46
N ILE A 35 -6.20 -3.78 -1.55
CA ILE A 35 -6.40 -4.01 -0.12
C ILE A 35 -6.06 -2.73 0.63
N SER A 36 -7.05 -2.14 1.29
CA SER A 36 -6.89 -0.95 2.12
C SER A 36 -6.80 -1.36 3.59
N ALA A 37 -5.68 -1.04 4.24
CA ALA A 37 -5.49 -1.32 5.66
C ALA A 37 -6.58 -0.67 6.52
N GLY A 38 -7.00 0.55 6.15
CA GLY A 38 -8.08 1.25 6.85
C GLY A 38 -9.44 0.56 6.67
N ASP A 39 -9.73 -0.01 5.49
CA ASP A 39 -10.97 -0.74 5.26
C ASP A 39 -10.95 -2.09 5.98
N CYS A 40 -9.82 -2.80 6.00
CA CYS A 40 -9.64 -4.01 6.83
C CYS A 40 -9.96 -3.75 8.30
N LEU A 41 -9.45 -2.66 8.88
CA LEU A 41 -9.70 -2.32 10.28
C LEU A 41 -11.16 -1.94 10.54
N ARG A 42 -11.82 -1.24 9.60
CA ARG A 42 -13.26 -0.92 9.71
C ARG A 42 -14.14 -2.16 9.62
N GLU A 43 -13.86 -3.05 8.66
CA GLU A 43 -14.56 -4.32 8.54
C GLU A 43 -14.37 -5.20 9.77
N TYR A 44 -13.17 -5.20 10.36
CA TYR A 44 -12.91 -5.88 11.62
C TYR A 44 -13.83 -5.38 12.75
N LEU A 45 -13.97 -4.06 12.92
CA LEU A 45 -14.88 -3.50 13.93
C LEU A 45 -16.33 -3.92 13.71
N ILE A 46 -16.80 -3.89 12.45
CA ILE A 46 -18.15 -4.36 12.08
C ILE A 46 -18.34 -5.84 12.43
N LYS A 47 -17.34 -6.68 12.14
CA LYS A 47 -17.38 -8.11 12.50
C LYS A 47 -17.40 -8.31 14.01
N CYS A 48 -16.65 -7.51 14.78
CA CYS A 48 -16.71 -7.55 16.24
C CYS A 48 -18.09 -7.17 16.79
N GLU A 49 -18.78 -6.20 16.20
CA GLU A 49 -20.17 -5.84 16.58
C GLU A 49 -21.15 -6.99 16.34
N LYS A 50 -20.91 -7.78 15.29
CA LYS A 50 -21.72 -8.96 14.96
C LYS A 50 -21.30 -10.24 15.69
N ASN A 51 -20.27 -10.18 16.55
CA ASN A 51 -19.63 -11.35 17.18
C ASN A 51 -19.05 -12.37 16.18
N GLU A 52 -18.60 -11.91 15.02
CA GLU A 52 -17.99 -12.70 13.94
C GLU A 52 -16.45 -12.66 13.97
N ALA A 53 -15.85 -11.89 14.88
CA ALA A 53 -14.40 -11.77 15.05
C ALA A 53 -14.01 -11.61 16.53
N ASP A 54 -12.82 -12.09 16.89
CA ASP A 54 -12.24 -11.87 18.22
C ASP A 54 -12.13 -10.36 18.50
N SER A 55 -12.70 -9.93 19.63
CA SER A 55 -12.74 -8.53 20.05
C SER A 55 -11.49 -8.06 20.82
N LYS A 56 -10.46 -8.91 20.95
CA LYS A 56 -9.19 -8.59 21.62
C LYS A 56 -8.59 -7.24 21.25
N TYR A 57 -8.66 -6.85 19.97
CA TYR A 57 -8.11 -5.57 19.48
C TYR A 57 -9.18 -4.50 19.23
N LYS A 58 -10.45 -4.76 19.55
CA LYS A 58 -11.58 -3.88 19.21
C LYS A 58 -11.35 -2.45 19.72
N GLU A 59 -11.12 -2.29 21.01
CA GLU A 59 -10.98 -0.96 21.65
C GLU A 59 -9.79 -0.16 21.09
N ILE A 60 -8.63 -0.79 20.92
CA ILE A 60 -7.43 -0.11 20.42
C ILE A 60 -7.54 0.22 18.92
N VAL A 61 -8.22 -0.61 18.13
CA VAL A 61 -8.49 -0.32 16.71
C VAL A 61 -9.51 0.81 16.56
N GLU A 62 -10.57 0.81 17.37
CA GLU A 62 -11.56 1.87 17.40
C GLU A 62 -10.96 3.23 17.77
N ASP A 63 -10.16 3.27 18.86
CA ASP A 63 -9.41 4.45 19.25
C ASP A 63 -8.44 4.91 18.14
N SER A 64 -7.76 3.98 17.47
CA SER A 64 -6.86 4.30 16.36
C SER A 64 -7.57 4.97 15.18
N ILE A 65 -8.73 4.44 14.79
CA ILE A 65 -9.54 5.02 13.70
C ILE A 65 -10.04 6.41 14.08
N ASN A 66 -10.67 6.54 15.25
CA ASN A 66 -11.35 7.76 15.68
C ASN A 66 -10.37 8.89 16.00
N ASN A 67 -9.24 8.57 16.62
CA ASN A 67 -8.25 9.55 17.07
C ASN A 67 -7.04 9.69 16.12
N GLY A 68 -7.06 9.00 14.98
CA GLY A 68 -5.99 9.08 13.97
C GLY A 68 -4.65 8.51 14.46
N LYS A 69 -4.68 7.56 15.40
CA LYS A 69 -3.49 6.83 15.85
C LYS A 69 -3.20 5.65 14.91
N ILE A 70 -2.04 5.04 15.07
CA ILE A 70 -1.66 3.85 14.31
C ILE A 70 -2.14 2.62 15.07
N ALA A 71 -2.96 1.78 14.42
CA ALA A 71 -3.36 0.49 14.96
C ALA A 71 -2.15 -0.45 15.10
N PRO A 72 -2.21 -1.44 16.02
CA PRO A 72 -1.13 -2.42 16.17
C PRO A 72 -0.80 -3.10 14.84
N ALA A 73 0.50 -3.34 14.61
CA ALA A 73 0.97 -3.85 13.33
C ALA A 73 0.43 -5.26 13.07
N GLU A 74 0.44 -6.10 14.11
CA GLU A 74 0.09 -7.52 14.07
C GLU A 74 -1.33 -7.71 13.53
N ILE A 75 -2.33 -7.08 14.15
CA ILE A 75 -3.73 -7.19 13.70
C ILE A 75 -3.93 -6.60 12.29
N THR A 76 -3.27 -5.49 11.99
CA THR A 76 -3.41 -4.86 10.66
C THR A 76 -2.86 -5.79 9.56
N ILE A 77 -1.70 -6.41 9.80
CA ILE A 77 -1.06 -7.32 8.86
C ILE A 77 -1.85 -8.63 8.73
N GLU A 78 -2.34 -9.19 9.83
CA GLU A 78 -3.16 -10.40 9.83
C GLU A 78 -4.43 -10.20 9.00
N LEU A 79 -5.15 -9.09 9.20
CA LEU A 79 -6.35 -8.77 8.42
C LEU A 79 -6.04 -8.62 6.92
N MET A 80 -4.95 -7.95 6.57
CA MET A 80 -4.54 -7.83 5.16
C MET A 80 -4.13 -9.18 4.57
N LYS A 81 -3.39 -10.01 5.32
CA LYS A 81 -2.97 -11.34 4.90
C LYS A 81 -4.17 -12.24 4.60
N HIS A 82 -5.17 -12.28 5.50
CA HIS A 82 -6.39 -13.05 5.27
C HIS A 82 -7.12 -12.60 4.01
N LYS A 83 -7.23 -11.28 3.76
CA LYS A 83 -7.80 -10.78 2.51
C LYS A 83 -7.00 -11.22 1.26
N MET A 84 -5.67 -11.21 1.33
CA MET A 84 -4.84 -11.71 0.24
C MET A 84 -5.10 -13.20 -0.01
N GLU A 85 -5.17 -14.00 1.06
CA GLU A 85 -5.41 -15.45 0.99
C GLU A 85 -6.80 -15.76 0.41
N ASP A 86 -7.83 -15.05 0.84
CA ASP A 86 -9.20 -15.19 0.33
C ASP A 86 -9.26 -14.92 -1.19
N GLU A 87 -8.59 -13.87 -1.65
CA GLU A 87 -8.54 -13.53 -3.08
C GLU A 87 -7.73 -14.52 -3.90
N ILE A 88 -6.58 -15.00 -3.39
CA ILE A 88 -5.82 -16.07 -4.03
C ILE A 88 -6.68 -17.34 -4.16
N ASN A 89 -7.38 -17.71 -3.10
CA ASN A 89 -8.24 -18.89 -3.10
C ASN A 89 -9.42 -18.73 -4.07
N ARG A 90 -9.98 -17.53 -4.19
CA ARG A 90 -11.03 -17.21 -5.17
C ARG A 90 -10.51 -17.36 -6.60
N ILE A 91 -9.31 -16.85 -6.89
CA ILE A 91 -8.66 -16.97 -8.21
C ILE A 91 -8.42 -18.45 -8.54
N ARG A 92 -7.84 -19.22 -7.60
CA ARG A 92 -7.59 -20.67 -7.78
C ARG A 92 -8.86 -21.46 -8.06
N LYS A 93 -9.93 -21.23 -7.29
CA LYS A 93 -11.23 -21.90 -7.51
C LYS A 93 -11.84 -21.57 -8.86
N ASN A 94 -11.64 -20.35 -9.36
CA ASN A 94 -12.12 -20.00 -10.68
C ASN A 94 -11.32 -20.76 -11.76
N GLU A 95 -10.01 -20.90 -11.61
CA GLU A 95 -9.14 -21.66 -12.53
C GLU A 95 -9.44 -23.17 -12.52
N GLU A 96 -9.60 -23.78 -11.34
CA GLU A 96 -9.98 -25.20 -11.19
C GLU A 96 -11.35 -25.52 -11.81
N LYS A 97 -12.21 -24.51 -11.98
CA LYS A 97 -13.50 -24.66 -12.67
C LYS A 97 -13.36 -24.67 -14.20
N TYR A 98 -12.20 -24.28 -14.73
CA TYR A 98 -11.85 -24.31 -16.15
C TYR A 98 -10.89 -25.47 -16.51
N ASP A 99 -10.09 -25.94 -15.56
CA ASP A 99 -9.14 -27.05 -15.75
C ASP A 99 -9.57 -28.30 -14.98
N ASN A 100 -10.42 -29.13 -15.59
CA ASN A 100 -10.46 -30.57 -15.28
C ASN A 100 -9.33 -31.25 -16.07
N GLU A 101 -8.08 -31.07 -15.62
CA GLU A 101 -7.01 -32.07 -15.79
C GLU A 101 -5.78 -31.60 -14.98
N ASP A 102 -5.48 -32.39 -13.95
CA ASP A 102 -4.21 -32.54 -13.24
C ASP A 102 -3.52 -31.31 -12.63
N VAL A 103 -3.67 -31.14 -11.30
CA VAL A 103 -2.55 -30.61 -10.49
C VAL A 103 -2.46 -31.33 -9.13
N GLU A 104 -1.56 -32.31 -9.07
CA GLU A 104 -0.97 -32.77 -7.80
C GLU A 104 0.11 -31.79 -7.32
N LYS A 105 0.04 -31.51 -6.00
CA LYS A 105 1.13 -31.18 -5.06
C LYS A 105 2.27 -30.29 -5.54
N LEU A 106 2.37 -29.10 -4.95
CA LEU A 106 3.66 -28.55 -4.52
C LEU A 106 3.51 -27.81 -3.19
N ASN A 107 3.69 -28.56 -2.11
CA ASN A 107 4.08 -28.02 -0.81
C ASN A 107 5.61 -27.85 -0.79
N SER A 108 6.07 -26.86 -0.02
CA SER A 108 7.44 -26.43 0.24
C SER A 108 8.01 -25.41 -0.74
N PHE A 109 7.90 -24.14 -0.35
CA PHE A 109 8.67 -23.05 -0.92
C PHE A 109 9.85 -22.73 0.01
N SER A 110 11.05 -22.76 -0.55
CA SER A 110 12.28 -22.25 0.06
C SER A 110 12.54 -20.85 -0.47
N PHE A 111 12.80 -19.90 0.42
CA PHE A 111 12.97 -18.49 0.08
C PHE A 111 14.39 -18.03 0.37
N ASN A 112 14.99 -17.34 -0.62
CA ASN A 112 16.15 -16.50 -0.37
C ASN A 112 15.66 -15.24 0.37
N SER A 113 16.36 -14.93 1.46
CA SER A 113 16.06 -13.83 2.37
C SER A 113 15.89 -12.50 1.62
N LEU A 114 14.99 -11.64 2.11
CA LEU A 114 15.19 -10.20 1.95
C LEU A 114 16.64 -9.94 2.35
N ASP A 115 17.42 -9.32 1.45
CA ASP A 115 18.81 -8.95 1.73
C ASP A 115 18.94 -8.47 3.18
N ASP A 116 19.70 -9.23 3.99
CA ASP A 116 20.03 -8.95 5.39
C ASP A 116 20.90 -7.67 5.55
N LYS A 117 20.77 -6.74 4.61
CA LYS A 117 21.59 -5.53 4.40
C LYS A 117 20.79 -4.23 4.44
N ILE A 118 19.60 -4.21 5.05
CA ILE A 118 19.01 -2.92 5.43
C ILE A 118 19.79 -2.42 6.67
N ASN A 119 20.97 -1.85 6.43
CA ASN A 119 21.70 -1.10 7.46
C ASN A 119 20.94 0.20 7.71
N LEU A 120 20.17 0.21 8.81
CA LEU A 120 19.23 1.25 9.23
C LEU A 120 19.91 2.49 9.86
N GLU A 121 21.22 2.62 9.78
CA GLU A 121 21.95 3.72 10.41
C GLU A 121 22.38 4.78 9.39
N ASN A 122 21.89 6.01 9.61
CA ASN A 122 22.42 7.26 9.03
C ASN A 122 22.18 7.52 7.54
N THR A 123 20.93 7.45 7.06
CA THR A 123 20.56 8.17 5.83
C THR A 123 20.00 9.55 6.18
N ASN A 124 20.66 10.63 5.73
CA ASN A 124 20.23 12.01 5.89
C ASN A 124 18.84 12.24 5.28
N ILE A 125 17.79 12.13 6.11
CA ILE A 125 16.37 12.23 5.77
C ILE A 125 16.02 13.53 5.03
N ASN A 126 16.79 14.61 5.25
CA ASN A 126 16.56 15.93 4.67
C ASN A 126 17.28 16.21 3.34
N GLU A 127 18.28 15.42 2.96
CA GLU A 127 19.01 15.65 1.70
C GLU A 127 18.28 15.07 0.47
N ASN A 128 17.44 14.05 0.68
CA ASN A 128 16.68 13.39 -0.39
C ASN A 128 15.31 14.04 -0.65
N SER A 129 14.73 14.76 0.31
CA SER A 129 13.45 15.47 0.13
C SER A 129 13.56 16.60 -0.91
N ASN A 130 14.72 17.27 -0.99
CA ASN A 130 14.99 18.32 -1.98
C ASN A 130 15.37 17.77 -3.38
N LYS A 131 15.82 16.51 -3.48
CA LYS A 131 16.18 15.87 -4.76
C LYS A 131 14.99 15.36 -5.57
N LEU A 132 13.81 15.25 -4.96
CA LEU A 132 12.65 14.58 -5.56
C LEU A 132 11.47 15.52 -5.75
N LYS A 133 11.74 16.73 -6.25
CA LYS A 133 10.68 17.47 -6.94
C LYS A 133 10.41 16.75 -8.26
N TYR A 134 9.14 16.67 -8.65
CA TYR A 134 8.76 16.23 -9.99
C TYR A 134 9.34 17.23 -11.00
N GLU A 135 10.56 16.95 -11.43
CA GLU A 135 11.19 17.61 -12.55
C GLU A 135 10.89 16.72 -13.76
N ASN A 136 10.07 17.24 -14.69
CA ASN A 136 9.67 16.57 -15.92
C ASN A 136 8.62 15.44 -15.76
N ASN A 137 8.08 14.97 -16.88
CA ASN A 137 7.09 13.90 -16.88
C ASN A 137 7.71 12.52 -16.58
N ILE A 138 6.90 11.54 -16.18
CA ILE A 138 7.40 10.19 -15.79
C ILE A 138 8.25 9.55 -16.91
N TYR A 139 7.87 9.76 -18.17
CA TYR A 139 8.56 9.20 -19.33
C TYR A 139 9.91 9.88 -19.66
N GLU A 140 10.20 11.03 -19.06
CA GLU A 140 11.48 11.74 -19.16
C GLU A 140 12.37 11.50 -17.93
N ASN A 141 11.83 10.88 -16.89
CA ASN A 141 12.53 10.65 -15.63
C ASN A 141 13.31 9.32 -15.66
N ASN A 142 14.61 9.39 -15.96
CA ASN A 142 15.49 8.22 -16.05
C ASN A 142 15.45 7.30 -14.82
N TYR A 143 15.37 7.88 -13.61
CA TYR A 143 15.26 7.10 -12.38
C TYR A 143 13.98 6.27 -12.38
N VAL A 144 12.83 6.86 -12.73
CA VAL A 144 11.57 6.10 -12.83
C VAL A 144 11.63 5.07 -13.95
N LEU A 145 12.15 5.43 -15.13
CA LEU A 145 12.31 4.50 -16.25
C LEU A 145 13.11 3.24 -15.87
N ASP A 146 14.15 3.39 -15.04
CA ASP A 146 14.94 2.25 -14.58
C ASP A 146 14.19 1.36 -13.59
N ILE A 147 13.35 1.95 -12.72
CA ILE A 147 12.43 1.19 -11.87
C ILE A 147 11.43 0.41 -12.73
N LEU A 148 10.83 1.05 -13.73
CA LEU A 148 9.87 0.42 -14.64
C LEU A 148 10.51 -0.76 -15.37
N LYS A 149 11.72 -0.58 -15.92
CA LYS A 149 12.49 -1.66 -16.57
C LYS A 149 12.74 -2.86 -15.65
N LYS A 150 13.16 -2.62 -14.39
CA LYS A 150 13.40 -3.68 -13.40
C LYS A 150 12.12 -4.44 -13.04
N ASN A 151 10.99 -3.75 -13.05
CA ASN A 151 9.70 -4.32 -12.66
C ASN A 151 8.89 -4.88 -13.84
N LYS A 152 9.42 -4.91 -15.07
CA LYS A 152 8.83 -5.57 -16.27
C LYS A 152 8.37 -7.01 -16.05
N ILE A 153 8.85 -7.66 -14.98
CA ILE A 153 8.45 -9.00 -14.59
C ILE A 153 7.03 -9.07 -14.02
N LEU A 154 6.40 -7.93 -13.68
CA LEU A 154 5.03 -7.86 -13.16
C LEU A 154 4.03 -8.63 -14.02
N LYS A 155 4.18 -8.60 -15.35
CA LYS A 155 3.30 -9.33 -16.28
C LYS A 155 3.28 -10.84 -16.07
N LYS A 156 4.31 -11.40 -15.41
CA LYS A 156 4.43 -12.82 -15.10
C LYS A 156 3.90 -13.18 -13.70
N ALA A 157 3.63 -12.21 -12.83
CA ALA A 157 3.08 -12.50 -11.52
C ALA A 157 1.62 -12.93 -11.62
N LYS A 158 1.28 -14.07 -11.02
CA LYS A 158 -0.10 -14.59 -11.03
C LYS A 158 -1.02 -13.81 -10.09
N TYR A 159 -0.50 -13.42 -8.93
CA TYR A 159 -1.24 -12.66 -7.93
C TYR A 159 -0.58 -11.31 -7.73
N LYS A 160 -1.37 -10.24 -7.87
CA LYS A 160 -0.89 -8.86 -7.80
C LYS A 160 -1.77 -8.06 -6.85
N PHE A 161 -1.15 -7.43 -5.87
CA PHE A 161 -1.84 -6.70 -4.82
C PHE A 161 -1.30 -5.28 -4.70
N ILE A 162 -2.22 -4.35 -4.51
CA ILE A 162 -1.89 -2.98 -4.11
C ILE A 162 -2.40 -2.73 -2.70
N ILE A 163 -1.46 -2.45 -1.80
CA ILE A 163 -1.74 -2.24 -0.38
C ILE A 163 -1.82 -0.74 -0.12
N ASP A 164 -3.02 -0.23 0.14
CA ASP A 164 -3.31 1.18 0.41
C ASP A 164 -3.19 1.51 1.89
N GLY A 165 -2.36 2.52 2.17
CA GLY A 165 -2.32 3.15 3.49
C GLY A 165 -1.60 2.33 4.55
N PHE A 166 -0.70 1.46 4.13
CA PHE A 166 0.23 0.69 4.96
C PHE A 166 1.55 0.48 4.18
N PRO A 167 2.72 0.47 4.84
CA PRO A 167 2.95 0.73 6.27
C PRO A 167 2.85 2.21 6.65
N ARG A 168 2.54 2.51 7.93
CA ARG A 168 2.45 3.89 8.43
C ARG A 168 3.60 4.33 9.33
N ASN A 169 4.42 3.38 9.80
CA ASN A 169 5.64 3.60 10.56
C ASN A 169 6.59 2.40 10.40
N TYR A 170 7.80 2.48 10.94
CA TYR A 170 8.75 1.38 10.88
C TYR A 170 8.27 0.11 11.59
N ASN A 171 7.51 0.22 12.68
CA ASN A 171 6.96 -0.96 13.35
C ASN A 171 6.00 -1.74 12.45
N ASN A 172 5.18 -1.05 11.66
CA ASN A 172 4.35 -1.66 10.63
C ASN A 172 5.20 -2.33 9.55
N LEU A 173 6.24 -1.66 9.04
CA LEU A 173 7.10 -2.22 8.01
C LEU A 173 7.87 -3.46 8.52
N ASN A 174 8.46 -3.39 9.71
CA ASN A 174 9.16 -4.51 10.34
C ASN A 174 8.20 -5.67 10.64
N GLY A 175 7.00 -5.38 11.15
CA GLY A 175 5.97 -6.38 11.34
C GLY A 175 5.63 -7.07 10.02
N TRP A 176 5.46 -6.31 8.94
CA TRP A 176 5.19 -6.86 7.61
C TRP A 176 6.34 -7.76 7.15
N ILE A 177 7.58 -7.31 7.25
CA ILE A 177 8.73 -8.13 6.89
C ILE A 177 8.73 -9.43 7.72
N ASN A 178 8.50 -9.36 9.02
CA ASN A 178 8.54 -10.55 9.87
C ASN A 178 7.43 -11.56 9.58
N ILE A 179 6.21 -11.08 9.34
CA ILE A 179 5.01 -11.91 9.17
C ILE A 179 4.81 -12.34 7.71
N ILE A 180 5.14 -11.47 6.75
CA ILE A 180 4.81 -11.62 5.32
C ILE A 180 6.02 -12.02 4.46
N LYS A 181 7.28 -11.93 4.92
CA LYS A 181 8.48 -12.19 4.08
C LYS A 181 8.45 -13.49 3.27
N ASN A 182 7.90 -14.56 3.85
CA ASN A 182 7.81 -15.88 3.21
C ASN A 182 6.51 -16.08 2.42
N TYR A 183 5.62 -15.09 2.47
CA TYR A 183 4.31 -15.14 1.83
C TYR A 183 4.26 -14.25 0.59
N ALA A 184 4.67 -12.99 0.68
CA ALA A 184 4.60 -12.03 -0.42
C ALA A 184 5.84 -11.13 -0.49
N TYR A 185 6.15 -10.66 -1.70
CA TYR A 185 7.29 -9.76 -1.93
C TYR A 185 6.82 -8.37 -2.32
N VAL A 186 7.38 -7.36 -1.65
CA VAL A 186 7.12 -5.94 -1.94
C VAL A 186 8.14 -5.47 -2.97
N HIS A 187 7.66 -5.20 -4.17
CA HIS A 187 8.52 -4.81 -5.30
C HIS A 187 8.70 -3.30 -5.42
N LEU A 188 7.66 -2.56 -5.05
CA LEU A 188 7.57 -1.14 -5.33
C LEU A 188 6.72 -0.42 -4.27
N CYS A 189 7.10 0.83 -3.99
CA CYS A 189 6.28 1.81 -3.31
C CYS A 189 5.90 2.92 -4.30
N ILE A 190 4.62 3.17 -4.52
CA ILE A 190 4.13 4.36 -5.21
C ILE A 190 3.75 5.39 -4.14
N PHE A 191 4.38 6.56 -4.18
CA PHE A 191 4.09 7.65 -3.27
C PHE A 191 3.32 8.77 -3.97
N LEU A 192 2.09 9.03 -3.50
CA LEU A 192 1.27 10.15 -3.91
C LEU A 192 1.60 11.39 -3.09
N TYR A 193 2.39 12.29 -3.67
CA TYR A 193 2.69 13.58 -3.07
C TYR A 193 1.58 14.58 -3.31
N CYS A 194 1.05 15.13 -2.23
CA CYS A 194 0.04 16.17 -2.24
C CYS A 194 0.47 17.18 -1.18
N ASP A 195 0.34 18.48 -1.44
CA ASP A 195 0.57 19.47 -0.40
C ASP A 195 -0.54 19.43 0.66
N GLU A 196 -0.23 19.96 1.84
CA GLU A 196 -1.11 19.89 3.01
C GLU A 196 -2.43 20.64 2.78
N ASP A 197 -2.41 21.78 2.09
CA ASP A 197 -3.59 22.58 1.80
C ASP A 197 -4.60 21.83 0.92
N HIS A 198 -4.13 21.16 -0.14
CA HIS A 198 -4.97 20.30 -0.99
C HIS A 198 -5.50 19.11 -0.18
N MET A 199 -4.65 18.49 0.65
CA MET A 199 -5.04 17.37 1.49
C MET A 199 -6.15 17.73 2.50
N ILE A 200 -6.02 18.87 3.19
CA ILE A 200 -7.02 19.39 4.13
C ILE A 200 -8.35 19.62 3.41
N LYS A 201 -8.34 20.37 2.30
CA LYS A 201 -9.55 20.65 1.50
C LYS A 201 -10.26 19.37 1.08
N ARG A 202 -9.51 18.38 0.58
CA ARG A 202 -10.05 17.09 0.15
C ARG A 202 -10.65 16.29 1.30
N CYS A 203 -9.98 16.26 2.46
CA CYS A 203 -10.46 15.54 3.63
C CYS A 203 -11.74 16.14 4.21
N ILE A 204 -11.82 17.47 4.33
CA ILE A 204 -13.02 18.15 4.81
C ILE A 204 -14.21 17.88 3.87
N ASN A 205 -14.01 18.04 2.55
CA ASN A 205 -15.06 17.76 1.57
C ASN A 205 -15.53 16.30 1.64
N ARG A 206 -14.61 15.35 1.86
CA ARG A 206 -14.97 13.94 2.03
C ARG A 206 -15.80 13.70 3.28
N GLY A 207 -15.45 14.32 4.42
CA GLY A 207 -16.22 14.22 5.66
C GLY A 207 -17.68 14.67 5.48
N LEU A 208 -17.89 15.75 4.71
CA LEU A 208 -19.22 16.27 4.39
C LEU A 208 -20.05 15.34 3.51
N ILE A 209 -19.43 14.65 2.56
CA ILE A 209 -20.13 13.83 1.55
C ILE A 209 -20.29 12.38 2.00
N SER A 210 -19.26 11.78 2.61
CA SER A 210 -19.22 10.34 2.89
C SER A 210 -19.60 9.96 4.32
N GLY A 211 -19.85 10.94 5.20
CA GLY A 211 -20.15 10.68 6.62
C GLY A 211 -18.99 10.07 7.41
N ARG A 212 -17.73 10.28 6.98
CA ARG A 212 -16.56 9.83 7.76
C ARG A 212 -16.42 10.68 9.02
N VAL A 213 -16.83 10.12 10.16
CA VAL A 213 -16.82 10.76 11.48
C VAL A 213 -15.41 11.18 11.94
N ASP A 214 -14.38 10.52 11.41
CA ASP A 214 -12.97 10.73 11.67
C ASP A 214 -12.31 11.83 10.80
N ASP A 215 -13.03 12.41 9.83
CA ASP A 215 -12.52 13.50 8.98
C ASP A 215 -12.82 14.89 9.59
N ASN A 216 -12.35 15.12 10.82
CA ASN A 216 -12.39 16.43 11.50
C ASN A 216 -10.98 17.04 11.63
N ILE A 217 -10.88 18.37 11.83
CA ILE A 217 -9.61 19.11 11.85
C ILE A 217 -8.62 18.55 12.88
N ASN A 218 -9.09 18.16 14.07
CA ASN A 218 -8.22 17.66 15.13
C ASN A 218 -7.61 16.30 14.77
N THR A 219 -8.44 15.38 14.23
CA THR A 219 -7.96 14.08 13.75
C THR A 219 -7.05 14.24 12.53
N LEU A 220 -7.34 15.18 11.62
CA LEU A 220 -6.49 15.46 10.46
C LEU A 220 -5.10 15.95 10.84
N LYS A 221 -4.98 16.89 11.79
CA LYS A 221 -3.68 17.34 12.30
C LYS A 221 -2.83 16.18 12.82
N LYS A 222 -3.42 15.30 13.63
CA LYS A 222 -2.74 14.09 14.13
C LYS A 222 -2.32 13.16 13.00
N ARG A 223 -3.15 13.01 11.96
CA ARG A 223 -2.83 12.18 10.78
C ARG A 223 -1.69 12.75 9.95
N PHE A 224 -1.59 14.07 9.80
CA PHE A 224 -0.45 14.71 9.15
C PHE A 224 0.83 14.52 9.96
N GLU A 225 0.77 14.76 11.28
CA GLU A 225 1.92 14.54 12.15
C GLU A 225 2.40 13.08 12.09
N THR A 226 1.46 12.13 12.17
CA THR A 226 1.73 10.69 12.06
C THR A 226 2.34 10.34 10.70
N HIS A 227 1.81 10.91 9.61
CA HIS A 227 2.35 10.71 8.27
C HIS A 227 3.80 11.22 8.16
N ASN A 228 4.05 12.44 8.62
CA ASN A 228 5.35 13.08 8.52
C ASN A 228 6.40 12.36 9.37
N LYS A 229 6.08 11.99 10.62
CA LYS A 229 7.01 11.30 11.53
C LYS A 229 7.18 9.82 11.19
N GLY A 230 6.14 9.16 10.68
CA GLY A 230 6.10 7.71 10.50
C GLY A 230 6.31 7.25 9.06
N CYS A 231 5.57 7.80 8.09
CA CYS A 231 5.60 7.33 6.70
C CYS A 231 6.80 7.87 5.91
N ILE A 232 7.19 9.14 6.11
CA ILE A 232 8.28 9.77 5.33
C ILE A 232 9.60 8.99 5.44
N PRO A 233 10.04 8.53 6.63
CA PRO A 233 11.24 7.69 6.72
C PRO A 233 11.16 6.39 5.90
N ILE A 234 9.98 5.77 5.81
CA ILE A 234 9.77 4.58 4.98
C ILE A 234 9.89 4.93 3.50
N ILE A 235 9.29 6.04 3.07
CA ILE A 235 9.39 6.51 1.68
C ILE A 235 10.86 6.73 1.31
N ASN A 236 11.63 7.37 2.19
CA ASN A 236 13.08 7.57 2.01
C ASN A 236 13.85 6.25 1.91
N LEU A 237 13.48 5.23 2.70
CA LEU A 237 14.06 3.90 2.58
C LEU A 237 13.82 3.31 1.18
N PHE A 238 12.57 3.27 0.71
CA PHE A 238 12.26 2.75 -0.64
C PHE A 238 12.93 3.55 -1.76
N LEU A 239 13.08 4.87 -1.59
CA LEU A 239 13.82 5.73 -2.53
C LEU A 239 15.30 5.34 -2.58
N SER A 240 15.94 5.14 -1.43
CA SER A 240 17.37 4.74 -1.38
C SER A 240 17.64 3.39 -2.05
N GLU A 241 16.64 2.51 -2.09
CA GLU A 241 16.72 1.21 -2.74
C GLU A 241 16.35 1.23 -4.24
N ASN A 242 16.02 2.40 -4.82
CA ASN A 242 15.42 2.53 -6.15
C ASN A 242 14.14 1.68 -6.30
N LYS A 243 13.28 1.69 -5.29
CA LYS A 243 11.98 1.00 -5.25
C LYS A 243 10.82 1.94 -4.95
N CYS A 244 10.98 3.24 -5.20
CA CYS A 244 9.90 4.20 -5.03
C CYS A 244 9.67 5.04 -6.29
N ILE A 245 8.42 5.09 -6.75
CA ILE A 245 7.95 6.02 -7.79
C ILE A 245 7.11 7.11 -7.13
N PHE A 246 7.45 8.36 -7.44
CA PHE A 246 6.78 9.54 -6.94
C PHE A 246 5.77 10.05 -7.96
N ILE A 247 4.53 10.32 -7.55
CA ILE A 247 3.48 10.88 -8.40
C ILE A 247 2.93 12.15 -7.77
N ASN A 248 2.87 13.22 -8.57
CA ASN A 248 2.30 14.51 -8.15
C ASN A 248 0.77 14.43 -8.09
N ALA A 249 0.24 14.28 -6.88
CA ALA A 249 -1.18 14.18 -6.59
C ALA A 249 -1.88 15.53 -6.37
N ASN A 250 -1.21 16.66 -6.60
CA ASN A 250 -1.84 17.99 -6.62
C ASN A 250 -2.66 18.21 -7.91
N LYS A 251 -2.50 17.34 -8.93
CA LYS A 251 -3.29 17.33 -10.16
C LYS A 251 -4.76 16.93 -9.91
N THR A 252 -5.60 17.06 -10.95
CA THR A 252 -6.95 16.46 -10.97
C THR A 252 -6.89 14.94 -10.88
N ILE A 253 -8.01 14.29 -10.53
CA ILE A 253 -8.09 12.81 -10.46
C ILE A 253 -7.60 12.17 -11.77
N GLU A 254 -8.04 12.70 -12.91
CA GLU A 254 -7.63 12.24 -14.24
C GLU A 254 -6.15 12.50 -14.52
N GLY A 255 -5.63 13.67 -14.14
CA GLY A 255 -4.20 13.98 -14.30
C GLY A 255 -3.30 13.03 -13.52
N VAL A 256 -3.68 12.68 -12.29
CA VAL A 256 -2.98 11.66 -11.49
C VAL A 256 -3.15 10.28 -12.10
N TRP A 257 -4.33 9.97 -12.62
CA TRP A 257 -4.61 8.68 -13.25
C TRP A 257 -3.79 8.47 -14.52
N ASN A 258 -3.59 9.49 -15.35
CA ASN A 258 -2.74 9.39 -16.54
C ASN A 258 -1.29 9.03 -16.18
N ASP A 259 -0.75 9.62 -15.11
CA ASP A 259 0.57 9.27 -14.59
C ASP A 259 0.61 7.82 -14.08
N MET A 260 -0.41 7.39 -13.31
CA MET A 260 -0.53 6.01 -12.82
C MET A 260 -0.62 5.02 -13.98
N LYS A 261 -1.48 5.29 -14.95
CA LYS A 261 -1.69 4.45 -16.13
C LYS A 261 -0.38 4.23 -16.88
N TYR A 262 0.40 5.30 -17.09
CA TYR A 262 1.73 5.17 -17.69
C TYR A 262 2.65 4.24 -16.89
N VAL A 263 2.71 4.37 -15.57
CA VAL A 263 3.52 3.50 -14.70
C VAL A 263 3.11 2.03 -14.88
N PHE A 264 1.83 1.72 -14.76
CA PHE A 264 1.35 0.34 -14.81
C PHE A 264 1.42 -0.30 -16.21
N GLU A 265 1.30 0.47 -17.29
CA GLU A 265 1.48 -0.02 -18.66
C GLU A 265 2.95 -0.36 -18.99
N ASN A 266 3.89 0.28 -18.30
CA ASN A 266 5.33 0.18 -18.55
C ASN A 266 6.11 -0.64 -17.50
N MET A 267 5.45 -1.06 -16.42
CA MET A 267 5.86 -2.18 -15.57
C MET A 267 5.53 -3.54 -16.22
#